data_AF-A0A852FNU7-F1
#
_entry.id   AF-A0A852FNU7-F1
#
_cell.length_a   1.000
_cell.length_b   1.000
_cell.length_c   1.000
_cell.angle_alpha   90.00
_cell.angle_beta   90.00
_cell.angle_gamma   90.00
#
_symmetry.space_group_name_H-M   'P 1'
#
loop_
_entity.id
_entity.type
_entity.pdbx_description
1 polymer ?
#
loop_
_entity_poly.entity_id
_entity_poly.type
_entity_poly.pdbx_seq_one_letter_code
_entity_poly.pdbx_strand_id
1 'polypeptide(L)'
;MARLTKRRQADTKAIQHLWAAIEIIRNQKQIANIDRITKYMSRVHGMHPKETTRQLSLAVKDGLIVETLTVGCKGSKAGIEQEGYWLPGDEIAYGMQPFSQTAAKNKDWETENHDWYCFECHLPGEVLICDLCFRVYHSKCLSDEFRLRDSSSHWQCPVCRSIKKKNTSKQEMSTYLRFIVSRMKERAIDLNKKGKDNKHPMYRRLVHSAVDVPTIQEKVNEGKYRSYEEFKADAQLLLHNTVIFYGADSEQADIARMLYKDTCHELDELQLCKNCFYLSNARPDNWFCYPCIPNHELVWAKMKGFGFWPAKVMQKEDNQVDVRFFGHHHQR
;
A
#
# COMPACT_ATOMS: atom_id res chain seq x y z
N MET A 1 12.11 -20.30 -11.71
CA MET A 1 13.07 -19.44 -12.45
C MET A 1 12.53 -18.03 -12.42
N ALA A 2 13.38 -17.07 -12.08
CA ALA A 2 13.01 -15.67 -11.98
C ALA A 2 12.55 -15.14 -13.34
N ARG A 3 11.29 -14.69 -13.41
CA ARG A 3 10.68 -14.27 -14.67
C ARG A 3 10.17 -12.84 -14.59
N LEU A 4 10.75 -11.96 -15.42
CA LEU A 4 10.13 -10.67 -15.73
C LEU A 4 8.80 -10.93 -16.42
N THR A 5 7.73 -10.42 -15.83
CA THR A 5 6.38 -10.66 -16.34
C THR A 5 5.65 -9.35 -16.45
N LYS A 6 5.12 -9.09 -17.65
CA LYS A 6 4.20 -7.98 -17.89
C LYS A 6 2.87 -8.32 -17.22
N ARG A 7 2.51 -7.52 -16.23
CA ARG A 7 1.21 -7.59 -15.55
C ARG A 7 0.33 -6.46 -16.06
N ARG A 8 -0.45 -5.82 -15.18
CA ARG A 8 -1.25 -4.65 -15.54
C ARG A 8 -0.37 -3.54 -16.09
N GLN A 9 -0.93 -2.72 -16.94
CA GLN A 9 -0.25 -1.63 -17.64
C GLN A 9 -0.97 -0.29 -17.49
N ALA A 10 -2.28 -0.32 -17.23
CA ALA A 10 -3.07 0.87 -16.98
C ALA A 10 -2.64 1.54 -15.66
N ASP A 11 -2.45 2.84 -15.72
CA ASP A 11 -2.04 3.64 -14.58
C ASP A 11 -3.17 3.72 -13.54
N THR A 12 -2.86 3.47 -12.28
CA THR A 12 -3.87 3.36 -11.21
C THR A 12 -4.65 4.66 -11.00
N LYS A 13 -3.98 5.82 -11.15
CA LYS A 13 -4.64 7.13 -11.06
C LYS A 13 -5.52 7.38 -12.28
N ALA A 14 -5.04 7.06 -13.48
CA ALA A 14 -5.84 7.15 -14.70
C ALA A 14 -7.09 6.25 -14.62
N ILE A 15 -6.96 5.02 -14.12
CA ILE A 15 -8.07 4.10 -13.90
C ILE A 15 -9.14 4.72 -13.00
N GLN A 16 -8.75 5.29 -11.85
CA GLN A 16 -9.69 5.93 -10.93
C GLN A 16 -10.43 7.11 -11.58
N HIS A 17 -9.74 7.93 -12.35
CA HIS A 17 -10.36 9.05 -13.08
C HIS A 17 -11.32 8.56 -14.18
N LEU A 18 -10.91 7.55 -14.96
CA LEU A 18 -11.76 6.94 -15.99
C LEU A 18 -13.03 6.36 -15.38
N TRP A 19 -12.88 5.71 -14.23
CA TRP A 19 -14.00 5.17 -13.47
C TRP A 19 -14.97 6.23 -12.98
N ALA A 20 -14.47 7.31 -12.37
CA ALA A 20 -15.31 8.45 -11.98
C ALA A 20 -16.04 9.07 -13.19
N ALA A 21 -15.35 9.16 -14.34
CA ALA A 21 -15.96 9.64 -15.58
C ALA A 21 -17.12 8.73 -16.03
N ILE A 22 -16.90 7.41 -16.09
CA ILE A 22 -17.91 6.42 -16.49
C ILE A 22 -19.11 6.48 -15.54
N GLU A 23 -18.88 6.49 -14.23
CA GLU A 23 -19.93 6.53 -13.21
C GLU A 23 -20.80 7.79 -13.36
N ILE A 24 -20.18 8.98 -13.51
CA ILE A 24 -20.92 10.24 -13.67
C ILE A 24 -21.73 10.26 -14.97
N ILE A 25 -21.15 9.81 -16.09
CA ILE A 25 -21.85 9.78 -17.38
C ILE A 25 -23.05 8.81 -17.33
N ARG A 26 -22.87 7.66 -16.70
CA ARG A 26 -23.91 6.63 -16.54
C ARG A 26 -25.02 7.07 -15.60
N ASN A 27 -24.69 7.74 -14.50
CA ASN A 27 -25.67 8.32 -13.57
C ASN A 27 -26.55 9.38 -14.25
N GLN A 28 -26.05 10.03 -15.30
CA GLN A 28 -26.83 10.92 -16.17
C GLN A 28 -27.67 10.17 -17.23
N LYS A 29 -27.75 8.84 -17.15
CA LYS A 29 -28.42 7.94 -18.11
C LYS A 29 -27.89 8.09 -19.54
N GLN A 30 -26.60 8.43 -19.68
CA GLN A 30 -25.92 8.52 -20.97
C GLN A 30 -24.98 7.33 -21.17
N ILE A 31 -24.71 7.00 -22.44
CA ILE A 31 -23.66 6.02 -22.77
C ILE A 31 -22.31 6.66 -22.50
N ALA A 32 -21.47 6.00 -21.70
CA ALA A 32 -20.08 6.39 -21.56
C ALA A 32 -19.30 5.94 -22.81
N ASN A 33 -19.26 6.79 -23.84
CA ASN A 33 -18.48 6.56 -25.06
C ASN A 33 -17.14 7.32 -24.99
N ILE A 34 -16.23 7.03 -25.93
CA ILE A 34 -14.88 7.62 -25.95
C ILE A 34 -14.90 9.15 -25.93
N ASP A 35 -15.79 9.78 -26.68
CA ASP A 35 -15.89 11.24 -26.76
C ASP A 35 -16.29 11.88 -25.43
N ARG A 36 -17.30 11.32 -24.76
CA ARG A 36 -17.77 11.84 -23.47
C ARG A 36 -16.73 11.64 -22.39
N ILE A 37 -16.10 10.46 -22.33
CA ILE A 37 -15.02 10.17 -21.38
C ILE A 37 -13.87 11.15 -21.62
N THR A 38 -13.43 11.31 -22.87
CA THR A 38 -12.32 12.21 -23.22
C THR A 38 -12.60 13.67 -22.87
N LYS A 39 -13.82 14.16 -23.14
CA LYS A 39 -14.25 15.51 -22.76
C LYS A 39 -14.27 15.69 -21.24
N TYR A 40 -14.79 14.70 -20.50
CA TYR A 40 -14.79 14.73 -19.04
C TYR A 40 -13.36 14.77 -18.48
N MET A 41 -12.51 13.86 -18.95
CA MET A 41 -11.13 13.70 -18.50
C MET A 41 -10.27 14.93 -18.78
N SER A 42 -10.44 15.56 -19.95
CA SER A 42 -9.77 16.82 -20.30
C SER A 42 -10.23 17.96 -19.39
N ARG A 43 -11.53 18.07 -19.13
CA ARG A 43 -12.11 19.18 -18.37
C ARG A 43 -11.84 19.08 -16.87
N VAL A 44 -11.97 17.90 -16.28
CA VAL A 44 -11.92 17.69 -14.83
C VAL A 44 -10.52 17.34 -14.37
N HIS A 45 -9.79 16.54 -15.14
CA HIS A 45 -8.49 15.99 -14.74
C HIS A 45 -7.33 16.51 -15.61
N GLY A 46 -7.58 17.40 -16.57
CA GLY A 46 -6.55 17.94 -17.46
C GLY A 46 -5.86 16.90 -18.35
N MET A 47 -6.44 15.70 -18.49
CA MET A 47 -5.81 14.60 -19.23
C MET A 47 -5.98 14.82 -20.73
N HIS A 48 -4.87 14.75 -21.47
CA HIS A 48 -4.90 14.92 -22.92
C HIS A 48 -5.70 13.78 -23.61
N PRO A 49 -6.53 14.08 -24.63
CA PRO A 49 -7.36 13.11 -25.34
C PRO A 49 -6.65 11.81 -25.74
N LYS A 50 -5.49 11.91 -26.39
CA LYS A 50 -4.69 10.73 -26.79
C LYS A 50 -4.29 9.85 -25.60
N GLU A 51 -3.96 10.45 -24.45
CA GLU A 51 -3.60 9.70 -23.25
C GLU A 51 -4.84 9.06 -22.63
N THR A 52 -5.98 9.75 -22.64
CA THR A 52 -7.26 9.16 -22.20
C THR A 52 -7.61 7.93 -23.02
N THR A 53 -7.54 7.99 -24.35
CA THR A 53 -7.78 6.83 -25.21
C THR A 53 -6.80 5.70 -24.90
N ARG A 54 -5.51 6.02 -24.75
CA ARG A 54 -4.49 5.01 -24.42
C ARG A 54 -4.78 4.30 -23.09
N GLN A 55 -5.06 5.06 -22.03
CA GLN A 55 -5.36 4.51 -20.71
C GLN A 55 -6.67 3.71 -20.71
N LEU A 56 -7.68 4.16 -21.45
CA LEU A 56 -8.93 3.42 -21.59
C LEU A 56 -8.71 2.06 -22.26
N SER A 57 -7.96 2.01 -23.37
CA SER A 57 -7.61 0.75 -24.03
C SER A 57 -6.79 -0.18 -23.12
N LEU A 58 -5.85 0.37 -22.34
CA LEU A 58 -5.08 -0.41 -21.37
C LEU A 58 -5.98 -0.95 -20.25
N ALA A 59 -6.91 -0.15 -19.74
CA ALA A 59 -7.84 -0.55 -18.68
C ALA A 59 -8.80 -1.65 -19.16
N VAL A 60 -9.25 -1.60 -20.43
CA VAL A 60 -10.01 -2.68 -21.06
C VAL A 60 -9.18 -3.95 -21.16
N LYS A 61 -7.93 -3.85 -21.64
CA LYS A 61 -7.01 -4.98 -21.72
C LYS A 61 -6.69 -5.62 -20.36
N ASP A 62 -6.61 -4.80 -19.31
CA ASP A 62 -6.35 -5.23 -17.93
C ASP A 62 -7.61 -5.75 -17.22
N GLY A 63 -8.79 -5.74 -17.88
CA GLY A 63 -10.06 -6.20 -17.31
C GLY A 63 -10.62 -5.28 -16.22
N LEU A 64 -10.20 -4.01 -16.21
CA LEU A 64 -10.62 -2.98 -15.26
C LEU A 64 -11.77 -2.12 -15.79
N ILE A 65 -12.02 -2.15 -17.10
CA ILE A 65 -13.17 -1.54 -17.78
C ILE A 65 -13.69 -2.54 -18.81
N VAL A 66 -15.00 -2.61 -19.00
CA VAL A 66 -15.62 -3.45 -20.04
C VAL A 66 -16.04 -2.59 -21.21
N GLU A 67 -15.67 -3.02 -22.41
CA GLU A 67 -16.10 -2.42 -23.67
C GLU A 67 -17.17 -3.30 -24.33
N THR A 68 -18.31 -2.71 -24.65
CA THR A 68 -19.41 -3.37 -25.37
C THR A 68 -19.89 -2.48 -26.51
N LEU A 69 -20.60 -3.08 -27.48
CA LEU A 69 -21.48 -2.30 -28.35
C LEU A 69 -22.75 -1.94 -27.58
N THR A 70 -23.18 -0.68 -27.64
CA THR A 70 -24.37 -0.21 -26.91
C THR A 70 -25.19 0.71 -27.79
N VAL A 71 -26.49 0.44 -27.83
CA VAL A 71 -27.48 1.31 -28.49
C VAL A 71 -28.09 2.24 -27.44
N GLY A 72 -28.01 3.54 -27.67
CA GLY A 72 -28.58 4.53 -26.74
C GLY A 72 -30.03 4.81 -27.05
N CYS A 73 -30.93 4.75 -26.07
CA CYS A 73 -32.32 5.16 -26.27
C CYS A 73 -32.51 6.62 -25.82
N LYS A 74 -33.00 7.48 -26.71
CA LYS A 74 -33.51 8.82 -26.35
C LYS A 74 -35.03 8.82 -26.53
N GLY A 75 -35.76 8.58 -25.44
CA GLY A 75 -37.22 8.37 -25.50
C GLY A 75 -37.55 7.08 -26.25
N SER A 76 -38.54 7.11 -27.14
CA SER A 76 -39.01 5.94 -27.91
C SER A 76 -38.17 5.61 -29.16
N LYS A 77 -37.11 6.38 -29.45
CA LYS A 77 -36.24 6.14 -30.62
C LYS A 77 -34.96 5.44 -30.19
N ALA A 78 -34.74 4.24 -30.73
CA ALA A 78 -33.45 3.56 -30.66
C ALA A 78 -32.40 4.41 -31.40
N GLY A 79 -31.29 4.71 -30.74
CA GLY A 79 -30.18 5.45 -31.31
C GLY A 79 -29.28 4.57 -32.19
N ILE A 80 -28.14 5.14 -32.57
CA ILE A 80 -27.11 4.44 -33.34
C ILE A 80 -26.27 3.59 -32.38
N GLU A 81 -25.88 2.39 -32.82
CA GLU A 81 -24.95 1.51 -32.11
C GLU A 81 -23.57 2.17 -32.03
N GLN A 82 -23.01 2.24 -30.83
CA GLN A 82 -21.70 2.84 -30.57
C GLN A 82 -20.99 2.12 -29.44
N GLU A 83 -19.67 2.34 -29.33
CA GLU A 83 -18.88 1.83 -28.22
C GLU A 83 -19.34 2.42 -26.88
N GLY A 84 -19.62 1.53 -25.93
CA GLY A 84 -20.00 1.84 -24.57
C GLY A 84 -19.03 1.20 -23.59
N TYR A 85 -18.52 2.02 -22.67
CA TYR A 85 -17.66 1.58 -21.59
C TYR A 85 -18.46 1.41 -20.28
N TRP A 86 -18.09 0.39 -19.50
CA TRP A 86 -18.78 0.00 -18.27
C TRP A 86 -17.76 -0.31 -17.17
N LEU A 87 -18.16 -0.06 -15.92
CA LEU A 87 -17.45 -0.63 -14.79
C LEU A 87 -17.73 -2.14 -14.76
N PRO A 88 -16.74 -2.99 -14.51
CA PRO A 88 -16.96 -4.40 -14.72
C PRO A 88 -17.88 -5.02 -13.63
N GLY A 89 -18.92 -5.70 -14.07
CA GLY A 89 -20.06 -6.17 -13.29
C GLY A 89 -21.36 -5.42 -13.62
N ASP A 90 -21.28 -4.16 -14.02
CA ASP A 90 -22.47 -3.36 -14.37
C ASP A 90 -23.06 -3.79 -15.70
N GLU A 91 -22.25 -4.28 -16.65
CA GLU A 91 -22.72 -4.74 -17.97
C GLU A 91 -23.75 -5.88 -17.86
N ILE A 92 -23.61 -6.74 -16.85
CA ILE A 92 -24.50 -7.88 -16.59
C ILE A 92 -25.86 -7.38 -16.09
N ALA A 93 -25.86 -6.36 -15.21
CA ALA A 93 -27.09 -5.76 -14.70
C ALA A 93 -27.93 -5.10 -15.81
N TYR A 94 -27.29 -4.67 -16.91
CA TYR A 94 -27.95 -4.10 -18.08
C TYR A 94 -28.13 -5.08 -19.25
N GLY A 95 -27.79 -6.37 -19.08
CA GLY A 95 -27.97 -7.41 -20.10
C GLY A 95 -27.09 -7.23 -21.34
N MET A 96 -25.93 -6.58 -21.20
CA MET A 96 -25.01 -6.29 -22.32
C MET A 96 -23.95 -7.39 -22.47
N GLN A 97 -23.61 -7.73 -23.71
CA GLN A 97 -22.56 -8.72 -24.01
C GLN A 97 -21.22 -8.03 -24.38
N PRO A 98 -20.07 -8.53 -23.87
CA PRO A 98 -18.74 -8.02 -24.25
C PRO A 98 -18.48 -8.13 -25.75
N PHE A 99 -17.84 -7.11 -26.34
CA PHE A 99 -17.61 -7.04 -27.79
C PHE A 99 -16.64 -8.10 -28.33
N SER A 100 -15.65 -8.52 -27.55
CA SER A 100 -14.67 -9.54 -27.98
C SER A 100 -14.65 -10.76 -27.06
N GLN A 101 -14.69 -11.96 -27.65
CA GLN A 101 -14.45 -13.24 -26.94
C GLN A 101 -13.04 -13.30 -26.32
N THR A 102 -12.13 -12.41 -26.73
CA THR A 102 -10.77 -12.27 -26.17
C THR A 102 -10.71 -11.38 -24.93
N ALA A 103 -11.67 -10.46 -24.72
CA ALA A 103 -11.74 -9.60 -23.53
C ALA A 103 -12.37 -10.31 -22.32
N ALA A 104 -12.94 -11.50 -22.52
CA ALA A 104 -13.58 -12.31 -21.50
C ALA A 104 -13.39 -13.83 -21.73
N LYS A 105 -12.16 -14.28 -22.02
CA LYS A 105 -11.75 -15.43 -21.20
C LYS A 105 -11.75 -14.83 -19.80
N ASN A 106 -12.65 -15.28 -18.93
CA ASN A 106 -12.59 -15.03 -17.49
C ASN A 106 -11.17 -15.38 -17.04
N LYS A 107 -10.26 -14.42 -17.18
CA LYS A 107 -9.01 -14.43 -16.48
C LYS A 107 -9.49 -14.06 -15.10
N ASP A 108 -9.86 -15.09 -14.34
CA ASP A 108 -10.27 -14.93 -12.96
C ASP A 108 -9.07 -14.29 -12.29
N TRP A 109 -9.09 -12.96 -12.20
CA TRP A 109 -8.12 -12.18 -11.46
C TRP A 109 -8.13 -12.61 -9.99
N GLU A 110 -9.23 -13.26 -9.55
CA GLU A 110 -9.36 -13.98 -8.28
C GLU A 110 -8.44 -15.21 -8.16
N THR A 111 -8.01 -15.81 -9.29
CA THR A 111 -7.07 -16.95 -9.34
C THR A 111 -5.61 -16.53 -9.52
N GLU A 112 -5.34 -15.24 -9.61
CA GLU A 112 -3.99 -14.74 -9.78
C GLU A 112 -3.24 -14.83 -8.43
N ASN A 113 -2.08 -15.49 -8.42
CA ASN A 113 -1.36 -15.82 -7.18
C ASN A 113 -0.42 -14.71 -6.69
N HIS A 114 -0.26 -13.64 -7.46
CA HIS A 114 0.65 -12.54 -7.14
C HIS A 114 0.00 -11.20 -7.45
N ASP A 115 0.52 -10.16 -6.81
CA ASP A 115 0.08 -8.79 -7.03
C ASP A 115 0.37 -8.32 -8.46
N TRP A 116 -0.34 -7.27 -8.88
CA TRP A 116 -0.17 -6.64 -10.18
C TRP A 116 0.75 -5.43 -10.14
N TYR A 117 0.99 -4.88 -8.96
CA TYR A 117 1.70 -3.61 -8.79
C TYR A 117 2.98 -3.78 -7.98
N CYS A 118 4.00 -3.02 -8.32
CA CYS A 118 5.28 -3.09 -7.62
C CYS A 118 5.14 -2.66 -6.15
N PHE A 119 5.68 -3.45 -5.22
CA PHE A 119 5.62 -3.16 -3.78
C PHE A 119 6.43 -1.94 -3.33
N GLU A 120 7.30 -1.43 -4.18
CA GLU A 120 8.12 -0.24 -3.91
C GLU A 120 7.46 1.03 -4.42
N CYS A 121 7.10 1.07 -5.71
CA CYS A 121 6.57 2.30 -6.33
C CYS A 121 5.05 2.30 -6.53
N HIS A 122 4.38 1.18 -6.26
CA HIS A 122 2.92 1.01 -6.43
C HIS A 122 2.41 1.13 -7.87
N LEU A 123 3.32 1.15 -8.85
CA LEU A 123 2.99 1.31 -10.26
C LEU A 123 2.86 -0.04 -10.99
N PRO A 124 2.05 -0.07 -12.08
CA PRO A 124 1.93 -1.21 -12.99
C PRO A 124 3.21 -1.43 -13.82
N GLY A 125 3.23 -2.49 -14.63
CA GLY A 125 4.24 -2.71 -15.68
C GLY A 125 4.88 -4.10 -15.65
N GLU A 126 6.15 -4.15 -16.05
CA GLU A 126 6.94 -5.38 -16.07
C GLU A 126 7.67 -5.59 -14.75
N VAL A 127 7.30 -6.65 -14.04
CA VAL A 127 7.73 -6.90 -12.66
C VAL A 127 8.39 -8.27 -12.51
N LEU A 128 9.34 -8.36 -11.59
CA LEU A 128 9.88 -9.60 -11.05
C LEU A 128 8.89 -10.17 -10.03
N ILE A 129 8.72 -11.48 -10.08
CA ILE A 129 7.75 -12.22 -9.25
C ILE A 129 8.49 -13.01 -8.19
N CYS A 130 8.12 -12.83 -6.92
CA CYS A 130 8.73 -13.59 -5.82
C CYS A 130 8.30 -15.06 -5.85
N ASP A 131 9.24 -15.98 -5.67
CA ASP A 131 8.94 -17.42 -5.63
C ASP A 131 8.32 -17.87 -4.30
N LEU A 132 8.39 -17.04 -3.24
CA LEU A 132 7.96 -17.40 -1.88
C LEU A 132 6.73 -16.64 -1.35
N CYS A 133 6.29 -15.60 -2.05
CA CYS A 133 5.09 -14.84 -1.67
C CYS A 133 4.48 -14.15 -2.89
N PHE A 134 3.32 -13.52 -2.70
CA PHE A 134 2.56 -12.85 -3.75
C PHE A 134 3.18 -11.51 -4.23
N ARG A 135 4.24 -11.01 -3.60
CA ARG A 135 4.78 -9.67 -3.90
C ARG A 135 5.55 -9.63 -5.22
N VAL A 136 5.47 -8.48 -5.90
CA VAL A 136 6.16 -8.22 -7.17
C VAL A 136 6.91 -6.88 -7.12
N TYR A 137 7.98 -6.75 -7.89
CA TYR A 137 8.86 -5.58 -7.88
C TYR A 137 9.38 -5.25 -9.27
N HIS A 138 9.48 -3.97 -9.65
CA HIS A 138 10.26 -3.62 -10.83
C HIS A 138 11.75 -3.82 -10.54
N SER A 139 12.50 -4.31 -11.54
CA SER A 139 13.96 -4.49 -11.41
C SER A 139 14.68 -3.20 -11.00
N LYS A 140 14.25 -2.05 -11.57
CA LYS A 140 14.80 -0.72 -11.25
C LYS A 140 14.49 -0.21 -9.84
N CYS A 141 13.43 -0.72 -9.21
CA CYS A 141 13.02 -0.30 -7.87
C CYS A 141 13.77 -1.06 -6.77
N LEU A 142 14.55 -2.08 -7.13
CA LEU A 142 15.33 -2.87 -6.18
C LEU A 142 16.74 -2.29 -6.03
N SER A 143 17.26 -2.35 -4.81
CA SER A 143 18.69 -2.18 -4.52
C SER A 143 19.52 -3.26 -5.22
N ASP A 144 20.78 -2.97 -5.52
CA ASP A 144 21.67 -3.84 -6.30
C ASP A 144 21.82 -5.27 -5.74
N GLU A 145 21.68 -5.42 -4.42
CA GLU A 145 21.76 -6.72 -3.74
C GLU A 145 20.55 -7.65 -4.00
N PHE A 146 19.41 -7.09 -4.43
CA PHE A 146 18.17 -7.82 -4.72
C PHE A 146 17.85 -7.89 -6.21
N ARG A 147 18.60 -7.19 -7.06
CA ARG A 147 18.42 -7.25 -8.51
C ARG A 147 18.77 -8.64 -9.04
N LEU A 148 18.04 -9.07 -10.06
CA LEU A 148 18.28 -10.33 -10.72
C LEU A 148 19.61 -10.26 -11.49
N ARG A 149 20.55 -11.14 -11.13
CA ARG A 149 21.87 -11.23 -11.77
C ARG A 149 21.91 -12.32 -12.84
N ASP A 150 21.15 -13.39 -12.64
CA ASP A 150 21.00 -14.50 -13.58
C ASP A 150 19.55 -15.00 -13.61
N SER A 151 18.96 -15.02 -14.82
CA SER A 151 17.59 -15.45 -15.10
C SER A 151 17.33 -16.94 -14.85
N SER A 152 18.38 -17.75 -14.72
CA SER A 152 18.28 -19.17 -14.42
C SER A 152 17.89 -19.47 -12.96
N SER A 153 18.07 -18.51 -12.05
CA SER A 153 17.97 -18.72 -10.60
C SER A 153 16.56 -18.44 -10.05
N HIS A 154 16.29 -18.94 -8.84
CA HIS A 154 15.07 -18.59 -8.09
C HIS A 154 15.23 -17.19 -7.49
N TRP A 155 14.18 -16.37 -7.53
CA TRP A 155 14.24 -15.00 -7.02
C TRP A 155 13.35 -14.81 -5.79
N GLN A 156 13.92 -14.17 -4.78
CA GLN A 156 13.26 -13.86 -3.51
C GLN A 156 13.26 -12.35 -3.30
N CYS A 157 12.09 -11.81 -2.98
CA CYS A 157 11.94 -10.39 -2.70
C CYS A 157 12.68 -9.97 -1.42
N PRO A 158 12.93 -8.65 -1.21
CA PRO A 158 13.59 -8.13 -0.02
C PRO A 158 12.96 -8.61 1.30
N VAL A 159 11.63 -8.68 1.34
CA VAL A 159 10.87 -9.14 2.52
C VAL A 159 11.14 -10.62 2.81
N CYS A 160 11.02 -11.51 1.82
CA CYS A 160 11.25 -12.94 2.05
C CYS A 160 12.70 -13.26 2.43
N ARG A 161 13.65 -12.45 1.95
CA ARG A 161 15.07 -12.60 2.30
C ARG A 161 15.39 -12.09 3.72
N SER A 162 14.67 -11.08 4.22
CA SER A 162 14.85 -10.54 5.57
C SER A 162 14.27 -11.45 6.67
N ILE A 163 13.14 -12.11 6.43
CA ILE A 163 12.45 -12.98 7.40
C ILE A 163 13.33 -14.15 7.88
N LYS A 164 14.29 -14.62 7.06
CA LYS A 164 15.15 -15.76 7.39
C LYS A 164 16.12 -15.53 8.56
N LYS A 165 16.21 -14.31 9.09
CA LYS A 165 17.35 -13.93 9.96
C LYS A 165 17.13 -14.05 11.47
N LYS A 166 15.93 -14.15 12.05
CA LYS A 166 15.78 -14.15 13.52
C LYS A 166 14.53 -14.87 14.03
N ASN A 167 14.70 -15.73 15.05
CA ASN A 167 13.60 -16.20 15.91
C ASN A 167 13.64 -15.39 17.21
N THR A 168 12.58 -14.62 17.49
CA THR A 168 12.35 -13.97 18.79
C THR A 168 11.29 -14.75 19.57
N SER A 169 11.32 -14.72 20.90
CA SER A 169 10.24 -15.31 21.72
C SER A 169 8.88 -14.77 21.29
N LYS A 170 7.96 -15.68 20.94
CA LYS A 170 6.62 -15.35 20.43
C LYS A 170 5.84 -14.47 21.41
N GLN A 171 5.93 -14.76 22.72
CA GLN A 171 5.22 -14.03 23.77
C GLN A 171 5.77 -12.61 23.98
N GLU A 172 7.10 -12.47 23.93
CA GLU A 172 7.77 -11.18 24.04
C GLU A 172 7.42 -10.30 22.83
N MET A 173 7.49 -10.87 21.62
CA MET A 173 7.14 -10.19 20.37
C MET A 173 5.70 -9.68 20.38
N SER A 174 4.73 -10.51 20.75
CA SER A 174 3.33 -10.10 20.84
C SER A 174 3.12 -8.94 21.82
N THR A 175 3.88 -8.87 22.91
CA THR A 175 3.80 -7.72 23.85
C THR A 175 4.26 -6.42 23.19
N TYR A 176 5.39 -6.44 22.49
CA TYR A 176 5.87 -5.24 21.80
C TYR A 176 4.98 -4.83 20.64
N LEU A 177 4.56 -5.78 19.80
CA LEU A 177 3.67 -5.52 18.67
C LEU A 177 2.32 -4.95 19.12
N ARG A 178 1.81 -5.34 20.31
CA ARG A 178 0.59 -4.74 20.87
C ARG A 178 0.73 -3.23 21.14
N PHE A 179 1.88 -2.78 21.65
CA PHE A 179 2.13 -1.34 21.81
C PHE A 179 2.14 -0.60 20.48
N ILE A 180 2.82 -1.17 19.48
CA ILE A 180 2.90 -0.57 18.13
C ILE A 180 1.50 -0.49 17.49
N VAL A 181 0.74 -1.59 17.52
CA VAL A 181 -0.62 -1.62 16.96
C VAL A 181 -1.56 -0.66 17.68
N SER A 182 -1.41 -0.47 19.00
CA SER A 182 -2.18 0.53 19.73
C SER A 182 -1.99 1.94 19.15
N ARG A 183 -0.74 2.34 18.89
CA ARG A 183 -0.43 3.63 18.25
C ARG A 183 -0.90 3.68 16.79
N MET A 184 -0.76 2.57 16.05
CA MET A 184 -1.26 2.49 14.68
C MET A 184 -2.77 2.74 14.61
N LYS A 185 -3.54 2.20 15.56
CA LYS A 185 -4.99 2.39 15.62
C LYS A 185 -5.40 3.85 15.77
N GLU A 186 -4.73 4.57 16.66
CA GLU A 186 -5.01 6.00 16.88
C GLU A 186 -4.87 6.80 15.58
N ARG A 187 -3.79 6.56 14.83
CA ARG A 187 -3.53 7.23 13.54
C ARG A 187 -4.42 6.71 12.39
N ALA A 188 -4.82 5.43 12.43
CA ALA A 188 -5.65 4.82 11.40
C ALA A 188 -7.11 5.32 11.41
N ILE A 189 -7.57 5.94 12.50
CA ILE A 189 -8.89 6.59 12.55
C ILE A 189 -9.02 7.63 11.44
N ASP A 190 -7.99 8.44 11.23
CA ASP A 190 -8.02 9.50 10.21
C ASP A 190 -7.97 8.95 8.79
N LEU A 191 -7.29 7.81 8.59
CA LEU A 191 -7.32 7.07 7.34
C LEU A 191 -8.74 6.58 7.02
N ASN A 192 -9.44 6.03 8.01
CA ASN A 192 -10.79 5.51 7.84
C ASN A 192 -11.84 6.62 7.64
N LYS A 193 -11.70 7.78 8.29
CA LYS A 193 -12.61 8.93 8.12
C LYS A 193 -12.61 9.47 6.68
N LYS A 194 -11.45 9.47 6.04
CA LYS A 194 -11.29 9.98 4.67
C LYS A 194 -11.45 8.88 3.61
N GLY A 195 -11.49 7.61 4.02
CA GLY A 195 -11.50 6.47 3.12
C GLY A 195 -12.83 6.23 2.40
N LYS A 196 -12.74 5.58 1.24
CA LYS A 196 -13.82 4.86 0.56
C LYS A 196 -13.96 3.49 1.24
N ASP A 197 -15.18 2.95 1.24
CA ASP A 197 -15.43 1.64 1.83
C ASP A 197 -14.62 0.54 1.12
N ASN A 198 -13.90 -0.31 1.86
CA ASN A 198 -13.22 -1.49 1.33
C ASN A 198 -14.22 -2.50 0.69
N LYS A 199 -15.53 -2.31 0.91
CA LYS A 199 -16.61 -3.02 0.22
C LYS A 199 -16.89 -2.50 -1.18
N HIS A 200 -16.24 -1.43 -1.63
CA HIS A 200 -16.39 -0.95 -2.99
C HIS A 200 -16.09 -2.09 -3.98
N PRO A 201 -16.95 -2.35 -5.00
CA PRO A 201 -16.73 -3.43 -5.97
C PRO A 201 -15.33 -3.40 -6.63
N MET A 202 -14.71 -2.23 -6.63
CA MET A 202 -13.45 -1.94 -7.30
C MET A 202 -12.24 -2.18 -6.41
N TYR A 203 -12.44 -2.22 -5.09
CA TYR A 203 -11.38 -2.58 -4.16
C TYR A 203 -10.85 -3.98 -4.50
N ARG A 204 -11.74 -4.96 -4.68
CA ARG A 204 -11.34 -6.33 -5.07
C ARG A 204 -10.62 -6.39 -6.42
N ARG A 205 -10.97 -5.49 -7.35
CA ARG A 205 -10.32 -5.42 -8.66
C ARG A 205 -8.93 -4.80 -8.60
N LEU A 206 -8.67 -3.86 -7.70
CA LEU A 206 -7.36 -3.19 -7.60
C LEU A 206 -6.45 -3.79 -6.55
N VAL A 207 -6.99 -4.35 -5.48
CA VAL A 207 -6.25 -4.87 -4.33
C VAL A 207 -6.22 -6.38 -4.36
N HIS A 208 -5.02 -6.95 -4.52
CA HIS A 208 -4.82 -8.40 -4.54
C HIS A 208 -4.98 -9.03 -3.16
N SER A 209 -4.33 -8.47 -2.13
CA SER A 209 -4.38 -8.99 -0.77
C SER A 209 -4.85 -7.91 0.20
N ALA A 210 -6.08 -8.08 0.71
CA ALA A 210 -6.67 -7.16 1.67
C ALA A 210 -5.96 -7.25 3.04
N VAL A 211 -5.80 -6.09 3.67
CA VAL A 211 -5.32 -5.97 5.06
C VAL A 211 -5.83 -4.66 5.64
N ASP A 212 -6.14 -4.67 6.92
CA ASP A 212 -6.47 -3.49 7.71
C ASP A 212 -5.88 -3.60 9.12
N VAL A 213 -5.94 -2.51 9.88
CA VAL A 213 -5.39 -2.46 11.25
C VAL A 213 -6.09 -3.46 12.20
N PRO A 214 -7.43 -3.65 12.16
CA PRO A 214 -8.08 -4.74 12.90
C PRO A 214 -7.50 -6.13 12.59
N THR A 215 -7.33 -6.48 11.31
CA THR A 215 -6.75 -7.76 10.88
C THR A 215 -5.31 -7.90 11.40
N ILE A 216 -4.50 -6.84 11.31
CA ILE A 216 -3.14 -6.83 11.87
C ILE A 216 -3.17 -7.07 13.38
N GLN A 217 -4.09 -6.44 14.10
CA GLN A 217 -4.23 -6.63 15.54
C GLN A 217 -4.61 -8.07 15.91
N GLU A 218 -5.57 -8.67 15.21
CA GLU A 218 -5.95 -10.07 15.40
C GLU A 218 -4.76 -11.00 15.19
N LYS A 219 -3.99 -10.78 14.11
CA LYS A 219 -2.74 -11.53 13.86
C LYS A 219 -1.71 -11.36 14.98
N VAL A 220 -1.59 -10.18 15.58
CA VAL A 220 -0.71 -9.98 16.75
C VAL A 220 -1.22 -10.76 17.97
N ASN A 221 -2.52 -10.70 18.24
CA ASN A 221 -3.15 -11.36 19.39
C ASN A 221 -3.06 -12.89 19.31
N GLU A 222 -3.27 -13.44 18.12
CA GLU A 222 -3.13 -14.88 17.85
C GLU A 222 -1.66 -15.32 17.67
N GLY A 223 -0.73 -14.36 17.65
CA GLY A 223 0.70 -14.59 17.44
C GLY A 223 0.98 -15.27 16.09
N LYS A 224 0.36 -14.77 15.02
CA LYS A 224 0.56 -15.26 13.65
C LYS A 224 1.89 -14.80 13.04
N TYR A 225 2.46 -13.70 13.54
CA TYR A 225 3.75 -13.20 13.11
C TYR A 225 4.90 -14.01 13.73
N ARG A 226 5.79 -14.52 12.87
CA ARG A 226 7.01 -15.24 13.25
C ARG A 226 8.19 -14.31 13.44
N SER A 227 8.12 -13.10 12.89
CA SER A 227 9.17 -12.09 12.93
C SER A 227 8.58 -10.67 12.85
N TYR A 228 9.36 -9.67 13.27
CA TYR A 228 9.00 -8.26 13.10
C TYR A 228 8.92 -7.87 11.62
N GLU A 229 9.70 -8.53 10.77
CA GLU A 229 9.71 -8.34 9.32
C GLU A 229 8.37 -8.75 8.68
N GLU A 230 7.73 -9.83 9.15
CA GLU A 230 6.39 -10.21 8.70
C GLU A 230 5.33 -9.17 9.11
N PHE A 231 5.41 -8.64 10.34
CA PHE A 231 4.53 -7.56 10.79
C PHE A 231 4.72 -6.28 9.97
N LYS A 232 5.98 -5.87 9.76
CA LYS A 232 6.34 -4.72 8.91
C LYS A 232 5.82 -4.90 7.49
N ALA A 233 5.86 -6.12 6.97
CA ALA A 233 5.40 -6.42 5.61
C ALA A 233 3.88 -6.34 5.43
N ASP A 234 3.09 -6.55 6.49
CA ASP A 234 1.66 -6.29 6.50
C ASP A 234 1.35 -4.79 6.63
N ALA A 235 2.11 -4.06 7.46
CA ALA A 235 2.00 -2.60 7.52
C ALA A 235 2.35 -1.96 6.16
N GLN A 236 3.33 -2.50 5.43
CA GLN A 236 3.66 -2.07 4.07
C GLN A 236 2.54 -2.41 3.09
N LEU A 237 1.90 -3.57 3.23
CA LEU A 237 0.75 -3.97 2.41
C LEU A 237 -0.43 -3.00 2.61
N LEU A 238 -0.68 -2.55 3.85
CA LEU A 238 -1.71 -1.55 4.13
C LEU A 238 -1.44 -0.23 3.38
N LEU A 239 -0.20 0.26 3.42
CA LEU A 239 0.23 1.42 2.64
C LEU A 239 0.05 1.16 1.14
N HIS A 240 0.54 0.02 0.63
CA HIS A 240 0.50 -0.34 -0.78
C HIS A 240 -0.94 -0.34 -1.32
N ASN A 241 -1.87 -0.97 -0.60
CA ASN A 241 -3.29 -1.01 -0.94
C ASN A 241 -3.90 0.38 -0.94
N THR A 242 -3.55 1.22 0.03
CA THR A 242 -4.04 2.60 0.12
C THR A 242 -3.58 3.42 -1.08
N VAL A 243 -2.29 3.35 -1.44
CA VAL A 243 -1.74 4.09 -2.58
C VAL A 243 -2.41 3.65 -3.90
N ILE A 244 -2.61 2.35 -4.09
CA ILE A 244 -3.27 1.84 -5.31
C ILE A 244 -4.73 2.28 -5.39
N PHE A 245 -5.45 2.22 -4.26
CA PHE A 245 -6.90 2.42 -4.26
C PHE A 245 -7.31 3.89 -4.23
N TYR A 246 -6.54 4.75 -3.56
CA TYR A 246 -6.81 6.19 -3.47
C TYR A 246 -5.94 7.04 -4.39
N GLY A 247 -4.85 6.48 -4.92
CA GLY A 247 -3.87 7.19 -5.73
C GLY A 247 -2.72 7.75 -4.89
N ALA A 248 -1.54 7.82 -5.48
CA ALA A 248 -0.30 8.21 -4.79
C ALA A 248 -0.32 9.64 -4.24
N ASP A 249 -1.08 10.55 -4.86
CA ASP A 249 -1.17 11.97 -4.48
C ASP A 249 -2.36 12.28 -3.55
N SER A 250 -3.04 11.24 -3.05
CA SER A 250 -4.21 11.40 -2.19
C SER A 250 -3.83 11.68 -0.74
N GLU A 251 -4.70 12.38 -0.01
CA GLU A 251 -4.52 12.61 1.42
C GLU A 251 -4.47 11.29 2.21
N GLN A 252 -5.22 10.27 1.75
CA GLN A 252 -5.21 8.93 2.33
C GLN A 252 -3.84 8.27 2.16
N ALA A 253 -3.21 8.41 0.99
CA ALA A 253 -1.85 7.93 0.78
C ALA A 253 -0.83 8.66 1.66
N ASP A 254 -0.98 9.96 1.89
CA ASP A 254 -0.13 10.71 2.83
C ASP A 254 -0.27 10.21 4.27
N ILE A 255 -1.51 10.02 4.74
CA ILE A 255 -1.78 9.47 6.07
C ILE A 255 -1.20 8.06 6.20
N ALA A 256 -1.39 7.20 5.20
CA ALA A 256 -0.85 5.84 5.23
C ALA A 256 0.68 5.82 5.16
N ARG A 257 1.31 6.74 4.42
CA ARG A 257 2.78 6.89 4.38
C ARG A 257 3.31 7.26 5.76
N MET A 258 2.66 8.21 6.43
CA MET A 258 3.04 8.60 7.79
C MET A 258 2.85 7.43 8.75
N LEU A 259 1.68 6.77 8.74
CA LEU A 259 1.38 5.59 9.55
C LEU A 259 2.45 4.49 9.39
N TYR A 260 2.83 4.17 8.14
CA TYR A 260 3.86 3.18 7.88
C TYR A 260 5.24 3.63 8.38
N LYS A 261 5.59 4.90 8.17
CA LYS A 261 6.85 5.50 8.67
C LYS A 261 6.94 5.43 10.19
N ASP A 262 5.89 5.81 10.90
CA ASP A 262 5.83 5.72 12.36
C ASP A 262 5.95 4.27 12.83
N THR A 263 5.26 3.35 12.15
CA THR A 263 5.34 1.91 12.46
C THR A 263 6.77 1.39 12.30
N CYS A 264 7.48 1.80 11.26
CA CYS A 264 8.89 1.47 11.06
C CYS A 264 9.76 2.07 12.17
N HIS A 265 9.52 3.33 12.53
CA HIS A 265 10.25 4.01 13.60
C HIS A 265 10.10 3.29 14.95
N GLU A 266 8.90 2.84 15.30
CA GLU A 266 8.70 2.04 16.53
C GLU A 266 9.47 0.72 16.51
N LEU A 267 9.57 0.06 15.34
CA LEU A 267 10.37 -1.15 15.19
C LEU A 267 11.87 -0.85 15.33
N ASP A 268 12.34 0.28 14.81
CA ASP A 268 13.72 0.71 14.93
C ASP A 268 14.07 1.04 16.40
N GLU A 269 13.21 1.77 17.13
CA GLU A 269 13.37 2.04 18.56
C GLU A 269 13.39 0.74 19.39
N LEU A 270 12.56 -0.24 19.01
CA LEU A 270 12.55 -1.57 19.62
C LEU A 270 13.87 -2.33 19.37
N GLN A 271 14.46 -2.22 18.17
CA GLN A 271 15.75 -2.83 17.88
C GLN A 271 16.92 -2.13 18.59
N LEU A 272 16.83 -0.81 18.82
CA LEU A 272 17.86 -0.06 19.56
C LEU A 272 17.95 -0.53 21.02
N CYS A 273 16.83 -0.57 21.73
CA CYS A 273 16.80 -1.10 23.09
C CYS A 273 15.39 -1.54 23.49
N LYS A 274 15.18 -2.86 23.55
CA LYS A 274 13.90 -3.48 23.95
C LYS A 274 13.41 -3.02 25.33
N ASN A 275 14.32 -2.86 26.29
CA ASN A 275 13.96 -2.45 27.64
C ASN A 275 13.50 -0.99 27.68
N CYS A 276 14.22 -0.08 27.01
CA CYS A 276 13.78 1.31 26.85
C CYS A 276 12.45 1.39 26.11
N PHE A 277 12.27 0.61 25.05
CA PHE A 277 11.01 0.54 24.31
C PHE A 277 9.85 0.10 25.22
N TYR A 278 10.05 -0.98 26.00
CA TYR A 278 9.07 -1.45 26.96
C TYR A 278 8.69 -0.36 27.97
N LEU A 279 9.69 0.17 28.68
CA LEU A 279 9.49 1.13 29.77
C LEU A 279 8.87 2.44 29.28
N SER A 280 9.26 2.91 28.08
CA SER A 280 8.70 4.10 27.46
C SER A 280 7.22 3.95 27.06
N ASN A 281 6.77 2.71 26.83
CA ASN A 281 5.39 2.40 26.47
C ASN A 281 4.54 2.06 27.70
N ALA A 282 5.04 1.20 28.59
CA ALA A 282 4.35 0.79 29.81
C ALA A 282 4.27 1.91 30.86
N ARG A 283 5.26 2.82 30.86
CA ARG A 283 5.38 3.97 31.76
C ARG A 283 5.09 3.69 33.26
N PRO A 284 5.73 2.68 33.88
CA PRO A 284 5.70 2.56 35.35
C PRO A 284 6.32 3.80 36.03
N ASP A 285 6.12 3.91 37.35
CA ASP A 285 6.77 4.98 38.14
C ASP A 285 8.29 4.94 37.95
N ASN A 286 8.90 6.09 37.68
CA ASN A 286 10.32 6.21 37.40
C ASN A 286 10.81 5.31 36.24
N TRP A 287 9.97 5.04 35.24
CA TRP A 287 10.30 4.13 34.12
C TRP A 287 11.66 4.43 33.47
N PHE A 288 12.07 5.70 33.38
CA PHE A 288 13.33 6.09 32.77
C PHE A 288 14.55 5.90 33.69
N CYS A 289 14.35 5.63 34.98
CA CYS A 289 15.43 5.40 35.95
C CYS A 289 15.86 3.92 36.01
N TYR A 290 15.05 2.99 35.50
CA TYR A 290 15.44 1.59 35.44
C TYR A 290 16.64 1.40 34.48
N PRO A 291 17.67 0.64 34.91
CA PRO A 291 18.83 0.36 34.06
C PRO A 291 18.47 -0.58 32.92
N CYS A 292 19.29 -0.56 31.87
CA CYS A 292 19.23 -1.50 30.74
C CYS A 292 20.50 -2.36 30.74
N ILE A 293 20.48 -3.47 30.00
CA ILE A 293 21.69 -4.29 29.79
C ILE A 293 21.93 -4.38 28.28
N PRO A 294 23.08 -3.90 27.78
CA PRO A 294 24.11 -3.15 28.51
C PRO A 294 23.59 -1.79 29.01
N ASN A 295 24.28 -1.21 30.00
CA ASN A 295 23.94 0.11 30.50
C ASN A 295 24.13 1.16 29.41
N HIS A 296 23.17 2.08 29.28
CA HIS A 296 23.35 3.25 28.43
C HIS A 296 24.39 4.20 29.04
N GLU A 297 25.29 4.70 28.20
CA GLU A 297 26.22 5.76 28.59
C GLU A 297 25.45 7.02 28.97
N LEU A 298 25.86 7.67 30.06
CA LEU A 298 25.26 8.91 30.53
C LEU A 298 26.15 10.08 30.15
N VAL A 299 25.56 11.11 29.55
CA VAL A 299 26.28 12.28 29.05
C VAL A 299 25.56 13.57 29.40
N TRP A 300 26.31 14.67 29.40
CA TRP A 300 25.75 16.01 29.31
C TRP A 300 25.70 16.40 27.83
N ALA A 301 24.49 16.52 27.28
CA ALA A 301 24.28 16.91 25.88
C ALA A 301 23.68 18.32 25.80
N LYS A 302 24.02 19.03 24.73
CA LYS A 302 23.57 20.42 24.49
C LYS A 302 22.93 20.53 23.11
N MET A 303 21.64 20.88 23.08
CA MET A 303 20.94 21.25 21.85
C MET A 303 21.13 22.74 21.55
N LYS A 304 21.09 23.11 20.27
CA LYS A 304 21.17 24.52 19.84
C LYS A 304 20.03 25.31 20.49
N GLY A 305 20.37 26.39 21.19
CA GLY A 305 19.40 27.24 21.90
C GLY A 305 19.13 26.83 23.35
N PHE A 306 19.70 25.72 23.85
CA PHE A 306 19.50 25.23 25.21
C PHE A 306 20.84 25.10 25.98
N GLY A 307 20.74 25.00 27.30
CA GLY A 307 21.87 24.64 28.17
C GLY A 307 22.25 23.16 28.05
N PHE A 308 23.24 22.72 28.83
CA PHE A 308 23.54 21.29 28.96
C PHE A 308 22.47 20.59 29.78
N TRP A 309 22.04 19.41 29.34
CA TRP A 309 21.08 18.55 30.04
C TRP A 309 21.58 17.11 30.08
N PRO A 310 21.30 16.36 31.16
CA PRO A 310 21.71 14.97 31.27
C PRO A 310 20.88 14.10 30.31
N ALA A 311 21.52 13.13 29.67
CA ALA A 311 20.88 12.23 28.71
C ALA A 311 21.48 10.81 28.71
N LYS A 312 20.70 9.83 28.26
CA LYS A 312 21.16 8.48 27.92
C LYS A 312 21.56 8.42 26.45
N VAL A 313 22.74 7.91 26.15
CA VAL A 313 23.15 7.62 24.76
C VAL A 313 22.44 6.38 24.26
N MET A 314 21.80 6.50 23.11
CA MET A 314 21.01 5.44 22.48
C MET A 314 21.79 4.80 21.33
N GLN A 315 22.47 5.62 20.52
CA GLN A 315 23.42 5.18 19.50
C GLN A 315 24.43 6.31 19.19
N LYS A 316 25.57 5.93 18.60
CA LYS A 316 26.64 6.84 18.19
C LYS A 316 26.92 6.63 16.71
N GLU A 317 27.02 7.71 15.96
CA GLU A 317 27.57 7.77 14.61
C GLU A 317 28.83 8.65 14.60
N ASP A 318 29.61 8.65 13.52
CA ASP A 318 30.94 9.27 13.48
C ASP A 318 30.96 10.75 13.93
N ASN A 319 29.90 11.51 13.60
CA ASN A 319 29.81 12.95 13.88
C ASN A 319 28.60 13.36 14.73
N GLN A 320 27.77 12.41 15.18
CA GLN A 320 26.56 12.71 15.95
C GLN A 320 26.24 11.62 16.97
N VAL A 321 25.63 12.04 18.08
CA VAL A 321 25.20 11.14 19.14
C VAL A 321 23.70 11.30 19.33
N ASP A 322 23.00 10.18 19.23
CA ASP A 322 21.56 10.10 19.45
C ASP A 322 21.30 9.85 20.93
N VAL A 323 20.64 10.80 21.60
CA VAL A 323 20.51 10.82 23.06
C VAL A 323 19.08 11.05 23.49
N ARG A 324 18.64 10.36 24.54
CA ARG A 324 17.34 10.61 25.17
C ARG A 324 17.53 11.34 26.49
N PHE A 325 17.02 12.57 26.58
CA PHE A 325 17.19 13.43 27.74
C PHE A 325 16.38 12.95 28.95
N PHE A 326 16.89 13.18 30.15
CA PHE A 326 16.11 13.08 31.38
C PHE A 326 15.17 14.29 31.52
N GLY A 327 14.18 14.19 32.42
CA GLY A 327 13.22 15.26 32.71
C GLY A 327 11.85 15.02 32.09
N HIS A 328 10.94 16.00 32.22
CA HIS A 328 9.51 15.80 31.99
C HIS A 328 9.17 15.26 30.59
N HIS A 329 9.79 15.81 29.54
CA HIS A 329 9.43 15.49 28.15
C HIS A 329 10.18 14.30 27.55
N HIS A 330 11.25 13.82 28.19
CA HIS A 330 12.10 12.73 27.68
C HIS A 330 12.44 12.90 26.19
N GLN A 331 12.81 14.13 25.80
CA GLN A 331 13.06 14.52 24.42
C GLN A 331 14.17 13.65 23.82
N ARG A 332 14.00 13.33 22.54
CA ARG A 332 14.95 12.56 21.74
C ARG A 332 15.48 13.46 20.64
#